data_AF-W7V2M1-F1
#
_entry.id   AF-W7V2M1-F1
#
_cell.length_a   1.000
_cell.length_b   1.000
_cell.length_c   1.000
_cell.angle_alpha   90.00
_cell.angle_beta   90.00
_cell.angle_gamma   90.00
#
_symmetry.space_group_name_H-M   'P 1'
#
loop_
_entity.id
_entity.type
_entity.pdbx_description
1 polymer ?
#
loop_
_entity_poly.entity_id
_entity_poly.type
_entity_poly.pdbx_seq_one_letter_code
_entity_poly.pdbx_strand_id
1 'polypeptide(L)'
;MAKVDVIRNTYGGLRYLRNALNYVTDERALNVWGYGVNPYDVNMAYNQMLATRQYFGKVSGNPLLHIVIAYDITVQDLATAARYGDFGARFFAERFQLLYCTHEKDFEYGHFHTHIIINAVSFVDGYMIQSGPEEMRAYCDYLETMIGQKCDFEFDNKATYNR
;
A
#
# COMPACT_ATOMS: atom_id res chain seq x y z
N MET A 1 -10.16 2.31 -16.58
CA MET A 1 -10.14 3.05 -15.30
C MET A 1 -9.34 2.25 -14.30
N ALA A 2 -8.50 2.90 -13.51
CA ALA A 2 -7.85 2.28 -12.38
C ALA A 2 -8.87 2.07 -11.25
N LYS A 3 -8.77 0.94 -10.57
CA LYS A 3 -9.56 0.63 -9.36
C LYS A 3 -8.64 0.57 -8.15
N VAL A 4 -9.02 1.24 -7.08
CA VAL A 4 -8.27 1.28 -5.83
C VAL A 4 -9.01 0.55 -4.72
N ASP A 5 -8.44 -0.55 -4.23
CA ASP A 5 -8.98 -1.24 -3.06
C ASP A 5 -8.29 -0.73 -1.79
N VAL A 6 -9.09 -0.27 -0.84
CA VAL A 6 -8.63 0.27 0.44
C VAL A 6 -8.91 -0.75 1.54
N ILE A 7 -7.86 -1.47 1.94
CA ILE A 7 -7.96 -2.62 2.84
C ILE A 7 -7.43 -2.29 4.24
N ARG A 8 -8.24 -2.58 5.26
CA ARG A 8 -7.92 -2.34 6.67
C ARG A 8 -8.31 -3.54 7.54
N ASN A 9 -7.53 -3.81 8.58
CA ASN A 9 -7.93 -4.71 9.66
C ASN A 9 -7.66 -4.08 11.02
N THR A 10 -8.67 -3.40 11.55
CA THR A 10 -8.57 -2.69 12.83
C THR A 10 -8.19 -3.60 13.99
N TYR A 11 -8.51 -4.90 13.91
CA TYR A 11 -8.28 -5.87 14.98
C TYR A 11 -7.15 -6.86 14.68
N GLY A 12 -6.46 -6.70 13.55
CA GLY A 12 -5.42 -7.63 13.12
C GLY A 12 -4.12 -7.57 13.93
N GLY A 13 -3.89 -6.45 14.64
CA GLY A 13 -2.70 -6.21 15.47
C GLY A 13 -1.37 -6.33 14.70
N LEU A 14 -0.23 -6.34 15.38
CA LEU A 14 1.08 -6.35 14.70
C LEU A 14 1.32 -7.58 13.80
N ARG A 15 0.65 -8.71 14.06
CA ARG A 15 0.69 -9.88 13.18
C ARG A 15 0.11 -9.57 11.79
N TYR A 16 -0.94 -8.75 11.72
CA TYR A 16 -1.51 -8.31 10.46
C TYR A 16 -0.50 -7.53 9.60
N LEU A 17 0.32 -6.68 10.21
CA LEU A 17 1.40 -5.99 9.51
C LEU A 17 2.44 -6.95 8.95
N ARG A 18 2.91 -7.88 9.78
CA ARG A 18 3.89 -8.87 9.31
C ARG A 18 3.32 -9.76 8.19
N ASN A 19 2.06 -10.17 8.31
CA ASN A 19 1.42 -11.01 7.30
C ASN A 19 1.21 -10.24 6.00
N ALA A 20 0.81 -8.96 6.07
CA ALA A 20 0.63 -8.12 4.90
C ALA A 20 1.94 -7.93 4.13
N LEU A 21 3.03 -7.60 4.82
CA LEU A 21 4.35 -7.45 4.21
C LEU A 21 4.78 -8.76 3.53
N ASN A 22 4.71 -9.90 4.23
CA ASN A 22 5.05 -11.20 3.64
C ASN A 22 4.16 -11.59 2.45
N TYR A 23 2.87 -11.22 2.50
CA TYR A 23 1.91 -11.56 1.45
C TYR A 23 2.21 -10.81 0.15
N VAL A 24 2.51 -9.52 0.23
CA VAL A 24 2.75 -8.71 -0.96
C VAL A 24 4.15 -8.95 -1.53
N THR A 25 5.15 -9.31 -0.71
CA THR A 25 6.52 -9.55 -1.18
C THR A 25 6.87 -11.03 -1.37
N ASP A 26 5.90 -11.88 -1.72
CA ASP A 26 6.21 -13.27 -2.04
C ASP A 26 6.80 -13.43 -3.45
N GLU A 27 6.91 -14.66 -3.94
CA GLU A 27 7.49 -14.97 -5.25
C GLU A 27 6.82 -14.29 -6.45
N ARG A 28 5.61 -13.75 -6.27
CA ARG A 28 4.86 -13.01 -7.31
C ARG A 28 5.29 -11.54 -7.41
N ALA A 29 6.06 -11.06 -6.44
CA ALA A 29 6.41 -9.65 -6.33
C ALA A 29 7.44 -9.24 -7.38
N LEU A 30 7.07 -8.25 -8.18
CA LEU A 30 7.92 -7.57 -9.15
C LEU A 30 8.17 -6.14 -8.67
N ASN A 31 9.34 -5.58 -8.99
CA ASN A 31 9.69 -4.18 -8.71
C ASN A 31 9.40 -3.75 -7.25
N VAL A 32 9.99 -4.45 -6.28
CA VAL A 32 9.79 -4.19 -4.85
C VAL A 32 10.61 -2.97 -4.40
N TRP A 33 9.94 -2.01 -3.76
CA TRP A 33 10.51 -0.75 -3.28
C TRP A 33 9.88 -0.30 -1.96
N GLY A 34 10.44 0.74 -1.35
CA GLY A 34 9.90 1.29 -0.12
C GLY A 34 10.45 2.67 0.22
N TYR A 35 9.71 3.40 1.05
CA TYR A 35 10.12 4.67 1.63
C TYR A 35 10.20 4.52 3.15
N GLY A 36 11.33 4.90 3.74
CA GLY A 36 11.56 4.80 5.19
C GLY A 36 11.67 3.37 5.74
N VAL A 37 11.81 2.37 4.86
CA VAL A 37 12.03 0.95 5.20
C VAL A 37 13.02 0.32 4.20
N ASN A 38 13.64 -0.80 4.56
CA ASN A 38 14.33 -1.66 3.59
C ASN A 38 13.33 -2.62 2.95
N PRO A 39 13.03 -2.47 1.65
CA PRO A 39 12.02 -3.28 0.98
C PRO A 39 12.50 -4.70 0.61
N TYR A 40 13.79 -4.99 0.71
CA TYR A 40 14.40 -6.27 0.36
C TYR A 40 14.56 -7.23 1.55
N ASP A 41 14.21 -6.78 2.76
CA ASP A 41 14.16 -7.60 3.97
C ASP A 41 12.87 -7.31 4.72
N VAL A 42 11.91 -8.24 4.60
CA VAL A 42 10.58 -8.12 5.22
C VAL A 42 10.67 -8.02 6.75
N ASN A 43 11.62 -8.71 7.38
CA ASN A 43 11.78 -8.64 8.82
C ASN A 43 12.33 -7.27 9.22
N MET A 44 13.26 -6.71 8.45
CA MET A 44 13.77 -5.38 8.71
C MET A 44 12.70 -4.31 8.46
N ALA A 45 11.93 -4.39 7.36
CA ALA A 45 10.82 -3.49 7.09
C ALA A 45 9.79 -3.50 8.23
N TYR A 46 9.40 -4.70 8.69
CA TYR A 46 8.50 -4.86 9.83
C TYR A 46 9.06 -4.19 11.09
N ASN A 47 10.33 -4.46 11.43
CA ASN A 47 10.96 -3.89 12.61
C ASN A 47 11.08 -2.36 12.53
N GLN A 48 11.39 -1.82 11.36
CA GLN A 48 11.47 -0.37 11.13
C GLN A 48 10.09 0.31 11.28
N MET A 49 9.03 -0.31 10.75
CA MET A 49 7.66 0.20 10.96
C MET A 49 7.25 0.09 12.43
N LEU A 50 7.57 -1.03 13.09
CA LEU A 50 7.29 -1.24 14.52
C LEU A 50 8.03 -0.23 15.41
N ALA A 51 9.28 0.09 15.09
CA ALA A 51 10.08 1.06 15.84
C ALA A 51 9.42 2.45 15.87
N THR A 52 8.93 2.94 14.73
CA THR A 52 8.18 4.21 14.66
C THR A 52 6.93 4.17 15.52
N ARG A 53 6.19 3.06 15.47
CA ARG A 53 4.98 2.89 16.30
C ARG A 53 5.30 2.89 17.78
N GLN A 54 6.37 2.20 18.19
CA GLN A 54 6.84 2.15 19.57
C GLN A 54 7.30 3.53 20.05
N TYR A 55 8.03 4.26 19.22
CA TYR A 55 8.49 5.62 19.53
C TYR A 55 7.33 6.56 19.88
N PHE A 56 6.23 6.51 19.12
CA PHE A 56 5.02 7.30 19.39
C PHE A 56 4.02 6.63 20.36
N GLY A 57 4.34 5.47 20.94
CA GLY A 57 3.45 4.75 21.87
C GLY A 57 2.19 4.16 21.23
N LYS A 58 2.18 3.87 19.92
CA LYS A 58 1.01 3.44 19.12
C LYS A 58 1.10 2.00 18.65
N VAL A 59 1.24 1.06 19.57
CA VAL A 59 1.41 -0.38 19.27
C VAL A 59 0.10 -1.18 19.23
N SER A 60 -1.04 -0.56 19.50
CA SER A 60 -2.38 -1.16 19.42
C SER A 60 -3.17 -0.66 18.19
N GLY A 61 -4.34 -1.26 17.94
CA GLY A 61 -5.24 -0.88 16.84
C GLY A 61 -4.77 -1.33 15.46
N ASN A 62 -5.28 -0.66 14.41
CA ASN A 62 -4.92 -0.95 13.03
C ASN A 62 -3.43 -0.62 12.78
N PRO A 63 -2.58 -1.58 12.40
CA PRO A 63 -1.16 -1.31 12.21
C PRO A 63 -0.82 -0.71 10.84
N LEU A 64 -1.69 -0.84 9.84
CA LEU A 64 -1.38 -0.47 8.46
C LEU A 64 -2.60 -0.02 7.66
N LEU A 65 -2.33 0.67 6.57
CA LEU A 65 -3.24 0.79 5.43
C LEU A 65 -2.67 -0.06 4.28
N HIS A 66 -3.50 -0.90 3.67
CA HIS A 66 -3.13 -1.63 2.46
C HIS A 66 -3.93 -1.07 1.29
N ILE A 67 -3.22 -0.57 0.29
CA ILE A 67 -3.80 -0.08 -0.96
C ILE A 67 -3.44 -1.06 -2.07
N VAL A 68 -4.43 -1.45 -2.87
CA VAL A 68 -4.22 -2.14 -4.15
C VAL A 68 -4.64 -1.19 -5.26
N ILE A 69 -3.77 -0.95 -6.23
CA ILE A 69 -4.10 -0.19 -7.44
C ILE A 69 -4.13 -1.19 -8.60
N ALA A 70 -5.33 -1.56 -9.06
CA ALA A 70 -5.50 -2.34 -10.27
C ALA A 70 -5.59 -1.38 -11.47
N TYR A 71 -4.63 -1.46 -12.38
CA TYR A 71 -4.59 -0.62 -13.58
C TYR A 71 -5.51 -1.18 -14.66
N ASP A 72 -5.99 -0.31 -15.55
CA ASP A 72 -6.72 -0.80 -16.72
C ASP A 72 -5.82 -1.45 -17.78
N ILE A 73 -6.46 -2.10 -18.76
CA ILE A 73 -5.82 -2.86 -19.85
C ILE A 73 -4.84 -2.07 -20.73
N THR A 74 -4.77 -0.73 -20.58
CA THR A 74 -3.76 0.08 -21.26
C THR A 74 -2.36 -0.09 -20.66
N VAL A 75 -2.24 -0.59 -19.42
CA VAL A 75 -0.95 -0.90 -18.79
C VAL A 75 -0.56 -2.34 -19.13
N GLN A 76 0.37 -2.48 -20.06
CA GLN A 76 0.77 -3.78 -20.63
C GLN A 76 2.21 -4.19 -20.30
N ASP A 77 2.93 -3.38 -19.55
CA ASP A 77 4.33 -3.65 -19.22
C ASP A 77 4.67 -3.28 -17.77
N LEU A 78 5.65 -4.00 -17.21
CA LEU A 78 6.11 -3.82 -15.84
C LEU A 78 6.71 -2.42 -15.61
N ALA A 79 7.39 -1.82 -16.58
CA ALA A 79 8.04 -0.53 -16.37
C ALA A 79 7.01 0.60 -16.19
N THR A 80 5.93 0.59 -16.98
CA THR A 80 4.80 1.50 -16.80
C THR A 80 4.09 1.26 -15.46
N ALA A 81 3.79 -0.01 -15.12
CA ALA A 81 3.16 -0.35 -13.85
C ALA A 81 4.02 0.06 -12.64
N ALA A 82 5.32 -0.18 -12.70
CA ALA A 82 6.31 0.21 -11.69
C ALA A 82 6.32 1.73 -11.46
N ARG A 83 6.33 2.51 -12.55
CA ARG A 83 6.29 3.97 -12.48
C ARG A 83 4.99 4.47 -11.84
N TYR A 84 3.85 3.89 -12.21
CA TYR A 84 2.56 4.24 -11.62
C TYR A 84 2.47 3.83 -10.15
N GLY A 85 3.07 2.70 -9.78
CA GLY A 85 3.18 2.26 -8.39
C GLY A 85 3.97 3.25 -7.53
N ASP A 86 5.10 3.76 -8.05
CA ASP A 86 5.87 4.81 -7.38
C ASP A 86 5.07 6.11 -7.21
N PHE A 87 4.32 6.54 -8.22
CA PHE A 87 3.43 7.70 -8.07
C PHE A 87 2.42 7.51 -6.93
N GLY A 88 1.72 6.36 -6.90
CA GLY A 88 0.78 6.05 -5.83
C GLY A 88 1.43 6.00 -4.44
N ALA A 89 2.64 5.42 -4.35
CA ALA A 89 3.41 5.36 -3.12
C ALA A 89 3.82 6.76 -2.61
N ARG A 90 4.27 7.66 -3.49
CA ARG A 90 4.75 9.00 -3.13
C ARG A 90 3.70 9.86 -2.45
N PHE A 91 2.42 9.67 -2.75
CA PHE A 91 1.33 10.41 -2.11
C PHE A 91 1.37 10.31 -0.57
N PHE A 92 1.83 9.17 -0.03
CA PHE A 92 1.93 8.94 1.41
C PHE A 92 3.36 9.06 1.95
N ALA A 93 4.37 9.02 1.08
CA ALA A 93 5.78 8.85 1.45
C ALA A 93 6.36 10.00 2.28
N GLU A 94 5.80 11.21 2.17
CA GLU A 94 6.30 12.37 2.93
C GLU A 94 6.07 12.26 4.43
N ARG A 95 5.11 11.42 4.86
CA ARG A 95 4.74 11.29 6.28
C ARG A 95 4.75 9.86 6.80
N PHE A 96 4.65 8.86 5.94
CA PHE A 96 4.52 7.47 6.35
C PHE A 96 5.60 6.57 5.76
N GLN A 97 6.00 5.58 6.54
CA GLN A 97 6.83 4.48 6.06
C GLN A 97 5.97 3.54 5.22
N LEU A 98 6.48 3.09 4.09
CA LEU A 98 5.72 2.23 3.18
C LEU A 98 6.60 1.28 2.38
N LEU A 99 6.05 0.11 2.07
CA LEU A 99 6.60 -0.90 1.18
C LEU A 99 5.60 -1.12 0.06
N TYR A 100 6.07 -1.22 -1.19
CA TYR A 100 5.22 -1.49 -2.32
C TYR A 100 5.88 -2.38 -3.36
N CYS A 101 5.05 -3.04 -4.16
CA CYS A 101 5.49 -3.90 -5.26
C CYS A 101 4.38 -4.04 -6.30
N THR A 102 4.76 -4.45 -7.50
CA THR A 102 3.84 -4.77 -8.59
C THR A 102 3.64 -6.28 -8.67
N HIS A 103 2.40 -6.73 -8.84
CA HIS A 103 2.05 -8.11 -9.16
C HIS A 103 1.49 -8.16 -10.58
N GLU A 104 1.71 -9.29 -11.25
CA GLU A 104 1.12 -9.61 -12.56
C GLU A 104 0.10 -10.74 -12.38
N LYS A 105 -1.15 -10.49 -12.75
CA LYS A 105 -2.22 -11.49 -12.77
C LYS A 105 -3.28 -11.07 -13.77
N ASP A 106 -3.79 -12.02 -14.55
CA ASP A 106 -4.91 -11.78 -15.44
C ASP A 106 -6.18 -11.44 -14.64
N PHE A 107 -6.63 -10.20 -14.74
CA PHE A 107 -7.95 -9.76 -14.30
C PHE A 107 -8.80 -9.35 -15.51
N GLU A 108 -10.11 -9.36 -15.33
CA GLU A 108 -11.07 -8.84 -16.31
C GLU A 108 -10.77 -7.38 -16.73
N TYR A 109 -10.06 -6.63 -15.87
CA TYR A 109 -9.80 -5.20 -16.04
C TYR A 109 -8.33 -4.84 -16.36
N GLY A 110 -7.38 -5.77 -16.36
CA GLY A 110 -5.96 -5.50 -16.62
C GLY A 110 -5.02 -6.59 -16.09
N HIS A 111 -3.72 -6.52 -16.44
CA HIS A 111 -2.72 -7.54 -16.08
C HIS A 111 -1.85 -7.17 -14.86
N PHE A 112 -1.70 -5.87 -14.58
CA PHE A 112 -0.83 -5.38 -13.51
C PHE A 112 -1.59 -4.69 -12.39
N HIS A 113 -1.13 -4.91 -11.16
CA HIS A 113 -1.61 -4.18 -9.99
C HIS A 113 -0.47 -3.91 -9.02
N THR A 114 -0.56 -2.80 -8.30
CA THR A 114 0.42 -2.42 -7.28
C THR A 114 -0.18 -2.60 -5.90
N HIS A 115 0.55 -3.30 -5.03
CA HIS A 115 0.28 -3.35 -3.60
C HIS A 115 1.12 -2.31 -2.86
N ILE A 116 0.52 -1.57 -1.93
CA ILE A 116 1.21 -0.61 -1.07
C ILE A 116 0.81 -0.89 0.39
N ILE A 117 1.78 -1.26 1.22
CA ILE A 117 1.64 -1.41 2.67
C ILE A 117 2.20 -0.17 3.33
N ILE A 118 1.34 0.59 4.00
CA ILE A 118 1.67 1.87 4.64
C ILE A 118 1.56 1.70 6.15
N ASN A 119 2.62 2.05 6.89
CA ASN A 119 2.57 2.11 8.34
C ASN A 119 1.50 3.12 8.76
N ALA A 120 0.57 2.74 9.65
CA ALA A 120 -0.52 3.61 10.02
C ALA A 120 -0.09 4.81 10.89
N VAL A 121 1.16 4.85 11.37
CA VAL A 121 1.70 5.92 12.20
C VAL A 121 2.69 6.75 11.39
N SER A 122 2.45 8.06 11.33
CA SER A 122 3.34 9.03 10.69
C SER A 122 4.68 9.07 11.42
N PHE A 123 5.79 9.00 10.68
CA PHE A 123 7.13 9.13 11.26
C PHE A 123 7.47 10.58 11.63
N VAL A 124 6.70 11.55 11.13
CA VAL A 124 6.94 12.99 11.34
C VAL A 124 6.45 13.43 12.72
N ASP A 125 5.24 13.01 13.07
CA ASP A 125 4.49 13.56 14.22
C ASP A 125 3.64 12.52 14.96
N GLY A 126 3.71 11.26 14.52
CA GLY A 126 2.97 10.18 15.13
C GLY A 126 1.49 10.16 14.83
N TYR A 127 0.91 11.09 14.04
CA TYR A 127 -0.51 11.05 13.70
C TYR A 127 -0.87 9.76 12.95
N MET A 128 -2.11 9.30 13.15
CA MET A 128 -2.61 8.11 12.46
C MET A 128 -3.01 8.47 11.02
N ILE A 129 -2.73 7.56 10.07
CA ILE A 129 -3.15 7.71 8.68
C ILE A 129 -4.68 7.83 8.58
N GLN A 130 -5.13 8.86 7.87
CA GLN A 130 -6.52 9.01 7.49
C GLN A 130 -6.70 8.37 6.11
N SER A 131 -7.80 7.63 5.93
CA SER A 131 -8.19 7.13 4.61
C SER A 131 -9.70 6.99 4.55
N GLY A 132 -10.39 8.05 4.98
CA GLY A 132 -11.82 8.17 4.78
C GLY A 132 -12.14 8.47 3.31
N PRO A 133 -13.43 8.61 2.96
CA PRO A 133 -13.84 8.90 1.59
C PRO A 133 -13.23 10.19 1.01
N GLU A 134 -12.97 11.20 1.85
CA GLU A 134 -12.36 12.46 1.40
C GLU A 134 -10.89 12.25 1.00
N GLU A 135 -10.10 11.61 1.86
CA GLU A 135 -8.69 11.34 1.56
C GLU A 135 -8.53 10.38 0.38
N MET A 136 -9.40 9.38 0.24
CA MET A 136 -9.33 8.44 -0.88
C MET A 136 -9.79 9.08 -2.19
N ARG A 137 -10.68 10.06 -2.15
CA ARG A 137 -11.02 10.87 -3.32
C ARG A 137 -9.84 11.74 -3.76
N ALA A 138 -9.18 12.42 -2.81
CA ALA A 138 -7.96 13.18 -3.10
C ALA A 138 -6.83 12.30 -3.64
N TYR A 139 -6.70 11.07 -3.11
CA TYR A 139 -5.75 10.10 -3.63
C TYR A 139 -6.08 9.68 -5.07
N CYS A 140 -7.36 9.41 -5.37
CA CYS A 140 -7.78 9.12 -6.74
C CYS A 140 -7.55 10.29 -7.70
N ASP A 141 -7.91 11.52 -7.32
CA ASP A 141 -7.68 12.72 -8.14
C ASP A 141 -6.20 12.92 -8.47
N TYR A 142 -5.32 12.67 -7.48
CA TYR A 142 -3.88 12.66 -7.69
C TYR A 142 -3.45 11.55 -8.66
N LEU A 143 -3.94 10.32 -8.49
CA LEU A 143 -3.63 9.23 -9.42
C LEU A 143 -4.10 9.55 -10.84
N GLU A 144 -5.31 10.08 -11.03
CA GLU A 144 -5.81 10.47 -12.35
C GLU A 144 -4.84 11.44 -13.05
N THR A 145 -4.33 12.41 -12.30
CA THR A 145 -3.37 13.40 -12.79
C THR A 145 -2.04 12.76 -13.18
N MET A 146 -1.56 11.78 -12.40
CA MET A 146 -0.24 11.19 -12.57
C MET A 146 -0.19 10.06 -13.60
N ILE A 147 -1.28 9.30 -13.75
CA ILE A 147 -1.31 8.07 -14.58
C ILE A 147 -2.23 8.18 -15.80
N GLY A 148 -3.07 9.22 -15.86
CA GLY A 148 -3.97 9.48 -16.99
C GLY A 148 -5.17 8.54 -17.09
N GLN A 149 -5.42 7.70 -16.08
CA GLN A 149 -6.60 6.85 -15.99
C GLN A 149 -7.60 7.46 -15.02
N LYS A 150 -8.90 7.39 -15.34
CA LYS A 150 -9.94 7.61 -14.34
C LYS A 150 -9.78 6.65 -13.17
N CYS A 151 -10.01 7.14 -11.94
CA CYS A 151 -9.80 6.40 -10.70
C CYS A 151 -11.10 6.31 -9.92
N ASP A 152 -11.39 5.12 -9.40
CA ASP A 152 -12.42 4.93 -8.38
C ASP A 152 -11.86 4.06 -7.25
N PHE A 153 -12.47 4.14 -6.07
CA PHE A 153 -12.02 3.40 -4.90
C PHE A 153 -13.16 2.70 -4.18
N GLU A 154 -12.85 1.55 -3.59
CA GLU A 154 -13.75 0.85 -2.67
C GLU A 154 -13.05 0.51 -1.35
N PHE A 155 -13.84 0.42 -0.29
CA PHE A 155 -13.37 -0.05 1.00
C PHE A 155 -13.60 -1.56 1.08
N ASP A 156 -12.51 -2.32 1.20
CA ASP A 156 -12.58 -3.77 1.30
C ASP A 156 -12.18 -4.23 2.71
N ASN A 157 -13.08 -4.99 3.34
CA ASN A 157 -12.86 -5.60 4.65
C ASN A 157 -12.23 -7.01 4.56
N LYS A 158 -11.82 -7.48 3.37
CA LYS A 158 -11.17 -8.79 3.13
C LYS A 158 -9.74 -8.89 3.66
N ALA A 159 -9.45 -8.27 4.80
CA ALA A 159 -8.15 -8.32 5.42
C ALA A 159 -7.88 -9.67 6.12
N THR A 160 -8.07 -10.77 5.38
CA THR A 160 -7.88 -12.16 5.80
C THR A 160 -6.54 -12.65 5.27
N TYR A 161 -5.44 -12.23 5.89
CA TYR A 161 -4.14 -12.89 5.70
C TYR A 161 -4.07 -14.11 6.62
N ASN A 162 -4.92 -15.10 6.35
CA ASN A 162 -4.90 -16.36 7.05
C ASN A 162 -3.73 -17.20 6.49
N ARG A 163 -2.64 -17.27 7.24
CA ARG A 163 -1.77 -18.44 7.23
C ARG A 163 -2.00 -19.16 8.56
#